data_AF-A0A8I1ATV6-F1
#
_entry.id   AF-A0A8I1ATV6-F1
#
_cell.length_a   1.000
_cell.length_b   1.000
_cell.length_c   1.000
_cell.angle_alpha   90.00
_cell.angle_beta   90.00
_cell.angle_gamma   90.00
#
_symmetry.space_group_name_H-M   'P 1'
#
loop_
_entity.id
_entity.type
_entity.pdbx_description
1 polymer ?
#
loop_
_entity_poly.entity_id
_entity_poly.type
_entity_poly.pdbx_seq_one_letter_code
_entity_poly.pdbx_strand_id
1 'polypeptide(L)'
;VAWGEVARRLAHEIKNPLTPIQLSAERLAMKLEGKLPPAEAQIVERSTNTIVNQVASLKQMVDDFREYARTPPAVMQRIDFNALVADVLSLYG
;
A
#
# COMPACT_ATOMS: atom_id res chain seq x y z
N VAL A 1 0.16 -7.06 22.40
CA VAL A 1 0.12 -7.99 21.23
C VAL A 1 -1.13 -7.81 20.36
N ALA A 2 -2.25 -7.23 20.83
CA ALA A 2 -3.47 -7.08 20.03
C ALA A 2 -3.40 -6.11 18.83
N TRP A 3 -2.60 -5.04 18.89
CA TRP A 3 -2.55 -4.03 17.82
C TRP A 3 -1.99 -4.57 16.49
N GLY A 4 -0.95 -5.41 16.52
CA GLY A 4 -0.37 -5.98 15.30
C GLY A 4 -1.33 -6.90 14.53
N GLU A 5 -2.19 -7.62 15.25
CA GLU A 5 -3.25 -8.46 14.68
C GLU A 5 -4.29 -7.60 13.95
N VAL A 6 -4.75 -6.53 14.61
CA VAL A 6 -5.74 -5.58 14.07
C VAL A 6 -5.21 -4.88 12.83
N ALA A 7 -3.96 -4.40 12.86
CA ALA A 7 -3.32 -3.77 11.69
C ALA A 7 -3.22 -4.72 10.49
N ARG A 8 -2.83 -5.98 10.72
CA ARG A 8 -2.76 -7.00 9.67
C ARG A 8 -4.13 -7.31 9.08
N ARG A 9 -5.15 -7.45 9.94
CA ARG A 9 -6.53 -7.72 9.51
C ARG A 9 -7.09 -6.56 8.69
N LEU A 10 -6.91 -5.32 9.14
CA LEU A 10 -7.32 -4.13 8.39
C LEU A 10 -6.63 -4.06 7.03
N ALA A 11 -5.33 -4.33 6.96
CA ALA A 11 -4.61 -4.36 5.68
C ALA A 11 -5.20 -5.41 4.71
N HIS A 12 -5.56 -6.59 5.21
CA HIS A 12 -6.23 -7.60 4.40
C HIS A 12 -7.64 -7.17 3.97
N GLU A 13 -8.43 -6.60 4.87
CA GLU A 13 -9.78 -6.13 4.58
C GLU A 13 -9.79 -4.99 3.55
N ILE A 14 -8.77 -4.12 3.54
CA ILE A 14 -8.61 -3.06 2.51
C ILE A 14 -8.15 -3.65 1.17
N LYS A 15 -7.26 -4.66 1.16
CA LYS A 15 -6.80 -5.30 -0.09
C LYS A 15 -7.93 -6.02 -0.85
N ASN A 16 -8.86 -6.62 -0.13
CA ASN A 16 -9.94 -7.43 -0.71
C ASN A 16 -10.82 -6.67 -1.73
N PRO A 17 -11.33 -5.45 -1.45
CA PRO A 17 -12.10 -4.68 -2.43
C PRO A 17 -11.26 -4.11 -3.58
N LEU A 18 -9.94 -3.93 -3.42
CA LEU A 18 -9.10 -3.31 -4.45
C LEU A 18 -9.02 -4.14 -5.75
N THR A 19 -8.90 -5.46 -5.66
CA THR A 19 -8.81 -6.31 -6.84
C THR A 19 -10.10 -6.29 -7.69
N PRO A 20 -11.30 -6.49 -7.12
CA PRO A 20 -12.55 -6.32 -7.88
C PRO A 20 -12.74 -4.92 -8.48
N ILE A 21 -12.33 -3.85 -7.78
CA ILE A 21 -12.41 -2.47 -8.30
C ILE A 21 -11.53 -2.32 -9.55
N GLN A 22 -10.27 -2.77 -9.47
CA GLN A 22 -9.35 -2.75 -10.62
C GLN A 22 -9.90 -3.56 -11.79
N LEU A 23 -10.33 -4.81 -11.55
CA LEU A 23 -10.89 -5.66 -12.60
C LEU A 23 -12.15 -5.05 -13.22
N SER A 24 -12.97 -4.36 -12.44
CA SER A 24 -14.17 -3.69 -12.95
C SER A 24 -13.80 -2.53 -13.88
N ALA A 25 -12.77 -1.74 -13.55
CA ALA A 25 -12.28 -0.65 -14.40
C ALA A 25 -11.64 -1.17 -15.70
N GLU A 26 -10.79 -2.20 -15.62
CA GLU A 26 -10.17 -2.84 -16.79
C GLU A 26 -11.24 -3.46 -17.71
N ARG A 27 -12.22 -4.17 -17.14
CA ARG A 27 -13.36 -4.73 -17.89
C ARG A 27 -14.20 -3.65 -18.54
N LEU A 28 -14.42 -2.51 -17.87
CA LEU A 28 -15.18 -1.40 -18.43
C LEU A 28 -14.47 -0.83 -19.66
N ALA A 29 -13.16 -0.59 -19.57
CA ALA A 29 -12.34 -0.12 -20.68
C ALA A 29 -12.41 -1.09 -21.87
N MET A 30 -12.12 -2.39 -21.64
CA MET A 30 -12.16 -3.43 -22.67
C MET A 30 -13.56 -3.56 -23.30
N LYS A 31 -14.63 -3.44 -22.51
CA LYS A 31 -16.00 -3.60 -23.02
C LYS A 31 -16.43 -2.43 -23.91
N LEU A 32 -15.90 -1.23 -23.70
CA LEU A 32 -16.27 0.00 -24.40
C LEU A 32 -15.30 0.40 -25.51
N GLU A 33 -14.18 -0.31 -25.64
CA GLU A 33 -13.20 -0.13 -26.70
C GLU A 33 -13.86 -0.18 -28.09
N GLY A 34 -13.65 0.87 -28.90
CA GLY A 34 -14.22 1.00 -30.24
C GLY A 34 -15.74 1.19 -30.31
N LYS A 35 -16.45 1.33 -29.18
CA LYS A 35 -17.92 1.46 -29.12
C LYS A 35 -18.42 2.87 -28.85
N LEU A 36 -17.52 3.81 -28.60
CA LEU A 36 -17.82 5.17 -28.22
C LEU A 36 -17.28 6.16 -29.26
N PRO A 37 -17.94 7.32 -29.44
CA PRO A 37 -17.34 8.41 -30.20
C PRO A 37 -16.04 8.89 -29.52
N PRO A 38 -15.15 9.58 -30.27
CA PRO A 38 -13.79 9.86 -29.81
C PRO A 38 -13.71 10.61 -28.47
N ALA A 39 -14.62 11.56 -28.22
CA ALA A 39 -14.62 12.36 -27.01
C ALA A 39 -14.97 11.52 -25.77
N GLU A 40 -16.02 10.71 -25.85
CA GLU A 40 -16.45 9.83 -24.76
C GLU A 40 -15.45 8.69 -24.54
N ALA A 41 -14.87 8.14 -25.60
CA ALA A 41 -13.83 7.12 -25.52
C ALA A 41 -12.63 7.61 -24.70
N GLN A 42 -12.15 8.83 -24.99
CA GLN A 42 -11.03 9.43 -24.27
C GLN A 42 -11.35 9.69 -22.79
N ILE A 43 -12.59 10.09 -22.47
CA ILE A 43 -13.03 10.29 -21.09
C ILE A 43 -13.03 8.96 -20.34
N VAL A 44 -13.61 7.90 -20.95
CA VAL A 44 -13.66 6.57 -20.34
C VAL A 44 -12.27 6.02 -20.12
N GLU A 45 -11.40 6.06 -21.13
CA GLU A 45 -10.01 5.59 -21.05
C GLU A 45 -9.25 6.32 -19.93
N ARG A 46 -9.34 7.65 -19.88
CA ARG A 46 -8.68 8.44 -18.82
C ARG A 46 -9.21 8.08 -17.43
N SER A 47 -10.52 7.87 -17.32
CA SER A 47 -11.17 7.56 -16.04
C SER A 47 -10.79 6.15 -15.55
N THR A 48 -10.85 5.14 -16.42
CA THR A 48 -10.47 3.76 -16.07
C THR A 48 -9.00 3.67 -15.73
N ASN A 49 -8.11 4.32 -16.50
CA ASN A 49 -6.68 4.40 -16.19
C ASN A 49 -6.42 5.08 -14.84
N THR A 50 -7.15 6.16 -14.54
CA THR A 50 -7.05 6.83 -13.24
C THR A 50 -7.44 5.89 -12.10
N ILE A 51 -8.54 5.15 -12.24
CA ILE A 51 -8.99 4.18 -11.23
C ILE A 51 -7.94 3.09 -11.01
N VAL A 52 -7.39 2.51 -12.10
CA VAL A 52 -6.34 1.47 -12.02
C VAL A 52 -5.11 2.00 -11.28
N ASN A 53 -4.64 3.20 -11.63
CA ASN A 53 -3.48 3.82 -10.99
C ASN A 53 -3.74 4.11 -9.50
N GLN A 54 -4.92 4.63 -9.14
CA GLN A 54 -5.27 4.88 -7.74
C GLN A 54 -5.34 3.59 -6.93
N VAL A 55 -5.93 2.53 -7.49
CA VAL A 55 -5.96 1.21 -6.84
C VAL A 55 -4.55 0.66 -6.65
N ALA A 56 -3.65 0.81 -7.63
CA ALA A 56 -2.26 0.39 -7.51
C ALA A 56 -1.53 1.15 -6.38
N SER A 57 -1.70 2.47 -6.30
CA SER A 57 -1.16 3.29 -5.21
C SER A 57 -1.69 2.86 -3.84
N LEU A 58 -2.99 2.55 -3.73
CA LEU A 58 -3.58 2.05 -2.48
C LEU A 58 -3.03 0.67 -2.10
N LYS A 59 -2.83 -0.24 -3.08
CA LYS A 59 -2.20 -1.53 -2.82
C LYS A 59 -0.80 -1.35 -2.22
N GLN A 60 -0.01 -0.45 -2.81
CA GLN A 60 1.34 -0.15 -2.32
C GLN A 60 1.30 0.42 -0.89
N MET A 61 0.46 1.42 -0.63
CA MET A 61 0.33 2.03 0.70
C MET A 61 -0.07 1.00 1.77
N VAL A 62 -0.97 0.08 1.44
CA VAL A 62 -1.39 -0.98 2.37
C VAL A 62 -0.30 -2.01 2.59
N ASP A 63 0.52 -2.30 1.58
CA ASP A 63 1.72 -3.14 1.71
C ASP A 63 2.78 -2.50 2.59
N ASP A 64 3.08 -1.22 2.36
CA ASP A 64 4.04 -0.44 3.15
C ASP A 64 3.59 -0.34 4.63
N PHE A 65 2.30 -0.10 4.86
CA PHE A 65 1.72 -0.11 6.21
C PHE A 65 1.90 -1.46 6.92
N ARG A 66 1.75 -2.57 6.19
CA ARG A 66 1.94 -3.91 6.74
C ARG A 66 3.40 -4.17 7.11
N GLU A 67 4.34 -3.67 6.31
CA GLU A 67 5.77 -3.80 6.60
C GLU A 67 6.20 -2.90 7.76
N TYR A 68 5.63 -1.70 7.89
CA TYR A 68 5.86 -0.82 9.05
C TYR A 68 5.27 -1.38 10.35
N ALA A 69 4.10 -2.05 10.26
CA ALA A 69 3.50 -2.76 11.39
C ALA A 69 4.28 -4.03 11.78
N ARG A 70 5.29 -4.43 11.00
CA ARG A 70 6.10 -5.61 11.24
C ARG A 70 7.21 -5.25 12.22
N THR A 71 6.97 -5.46 13.51
CA THR A 71 8.03 -5.34 14.53
C THR A 71 9.14 -6.36 14.20
N PRO A 72 10.39 -5.94 13.93
CA PRO A 72 11.47 -6.89 13.76
C PRO A 72 11.59 -7.73 15.03
N PRO A 73 11.90 -9.04 14.92
CA PRO A 73 12.07 -9.88 16.09
C PRO A 73 13.15 -9.27 16.98
N ALA A 74 12.91 -9.25 18.29
CA ALA A 74 13.91 -8.80 19.25
C ALA A 74 15.16 -9.68 19.12
N VAL A 75 16.27 -9.09 18.69
CA VAL A 75 17.55 -9.79 18.60
C VAL A 75 18.28 -9.59 19.92
N MET A 76 18.34 -10.65 20.74
CA MET A 76 19.12 -10.63 21.98
C MET A 76 20.60 -10.73 21.63
N GLN A 77 21.33 -9.64 21.86
CA GLN A 77 22.77 -9.58 21.67
C GLN A 77 23.45 -8.90 22.86
N ARG A 78 24.72 -9.23 23.10
CA ARG A 78 25.53 -8.49 24.07
C ARG A 78 25.88 -7.12 23.47
N ILE A 79 25.61 -6.08 24.23
CA ILE A 79 25.85 -4.69 23.85
C ILE A 79 26.69 -4.03 24.92
N ASP A 80 27.68 -3.23 24.50
CA ASP A 80 28.40 -2.33 25.39
C ASP A 80 27.52 -1.13 25.70
N PHE A 81 27.10 -1.05 26.96
CA PHE A 81 26.20 -0.01 27.42
C PHE A 81 26.83 1.39 27.34
N ASN A 82 28.12 1.50 27.62
CA ASN A 82 28.81 2.80 27.61
C ASN A 82 28.96 3.32 26.18
N ALA A 83 29.27 2.43 25.23
CA ALA A 83 29.34 2.79 23.81
C ALA A 83 27.96 3.25 23.29
N LEU A 84 26.89 2.54 23.65
CA LEU A 84 25.53 2.91 23.24
C LEU A 84 25.13 4.30 23.77
N VAL A 85 25.45 4.61 25.03
CA VAL A 85 25.17 5.93 25.62
C VAL A 85 25.93 7.04 24.89
N ALA A 86 27.21 6.81 24.55
CA ALA A 86 28.00 7.78 23.79
C ALA A 86 27.42 8.03 22.39
N ASP A 87 27.03 6.97 21.68
CA ASP A 87 26.42 7.07 20.36
C ASP A 87 25.12 7.88 20.40
N VAL A 88 24.24 7.62 21.38
CA VAL A 88 22.99 8.37 21.56
C VAL A 88 23.26 9.83 21.87
N LEU A 89 24.21 10.14 22.76
CA LEU A 89 24.55 11.52 23.09
C LEU A 89 25.08 12.30 21.87
N SER A 90 25.78 11.64 20.95
CA SER A 90 26.26 12.28 19.71
C SER A 90 25.16 12.68 18.72
N LEU A 91 23.98 12.03 18.77
CA LEU A 91 22.83 12.39 17.94
C LEU A 91 22.09 13.64 18.44
N TYR A 92 22.31 14.04 19.70
CA TYR A 92 21.69 15.19 20.34
C TYR A 92 22.72 16.28 20.74
N GLY A 93 23.98 16.11 20.33
CA GLY A 93 25.10 17.00 20.60
C GLY A 93 25.41 17.98 19.49
#